data_AF-D3SN56-F1
#
_entry.id   AF-D3SN56-F1
#
_cell.length_a   1.000
_cell.length_b   1.000
_cell.length_c   1.000
_cell.angle_alpha   90.00
_cell.angle_beta   90.00
_cell.angle_gamma   90.00
#
_symmetry.space_group_name_H-M   'P 1'
#
loop_
_entity.id
_entity.type
_entity.pdbx_description
1 polymer ?
#
loop_
_entity_poly.entity_id
_entity_poly.type
_entity_poly.pdbx_seq_one_letter_code
_entity_poly.pdbx_strand_id
1 'polypeptide(L)'
;MNLWFFALAHEAHAVVQSPPMLQVTYPQVVKIHPPVVHFAIVLPILLFLIEVYKLLRGEEKGGVSLLVSLLMVISVASAALTGWVVHERIESLPITAEAEAVLHLHERLGITLFVFSLLVLTLKVMSLKISRRFFSLLYILGLLLLSGGVLYQGYLGGRLVYQYSVGVPVGGR
;
A
#
# COMPACT_ATOMS: atom_id res chain seq x y z
N MET A 1 -38.48 -6.09 24.86
CA MET A 1 -38.05 -6.87 23.67
C MET A 1 -36.54 -7.02 23.78
N ASN A 2 -36.07 -8.18 24.24
CA ASN A 2 -34.71 -8.37 24.77
C ASN A 2 -33.76 -8.93 23.69
N LEU A 3 -32.67 -8.22 23.43
CA LEU A 3 -31.64 -8.48 22.41
C LEU A 3 -30.62 -9.57 22.83
N TRP A 4 -31.08 -10.74 23.28
CA TRP A 4 -30.20 -11.80 23.81
C TRP A 4 -29.86 -12.93 22.82
N PHE A 5 -30.30 -12.86 21.57
CA PHE A 5 -30.16 -13.98 20.62
C PHE A 5 -28.85 -14.03 19.80
N PHE A 6 -27.95 -13.05 19.93
CA PHE A 6 -26.68 -13.05 19.17
C PHE A 6 -25.45 -13.52 19.96
N ALA A 7 -25.59 -13.90 21.24
CA ALA A 7 -24.45 -14.15 22.12
C ALA A 7 -23.98 -15.63 22.24
N LEU A 8 -24.57 -16.59 21.51
CA LEU A 8 -24.34 -18.02 21.76
C LEU A 8 -23.69 -18.81 20.61
N ALA A 9 -22.99 -18.15 19.68
CA ALA A 9 -22.27 -18.83 18.60
C ALA A 9 -20.75 -19.02 18.86
N HIS A 10 -20.25 -18.72 20.06
CA HIS A 10 -18.84 -18.89 20.42
C HIS A 10 -18.70 -19.86 21.58
N GLU A 11 -18.89 -21.16 21.32
CA GLU A 11 -18.41 -22.20 22.24
C GLU A 11 -17.61 -23.27 21.51
N ALA A 12 -16.49 -23.61 22.14
CA ALA A 12 -15.63 -24.77 21.91
C ALA A 12 -14.69 -24.77 20.70
N HIS A 13 -13.81 -23.78 20.60
CA HIS A 13 -12.44 -24.10 20.16
C HIS A 13 -11.61 -24.42 21.40
N ALA A 14 -11.06 -25.64 21.43
CA ALA A 14 -10.13 -26.07 22.45
C ALA A 14 -9.08 -24.98 22.69
N VAL A 15 -8.77 -24.70 23.95
CA VAL A 15 -7.60 -23.90 24.33
C VAL A 15 -6.38 -24.73 23.93
N VAL A 16 -5.98 -24.60 22.66
CA VAL A 16 -4.65 -24.98 22.22
C VAL A 16 -3.74 -24.06 23.01
N GLN A 17 -3.03 -24.64 23.99
CA GLN A 17 -1.93 -23.94 24.65
C GLN A 17 -0.98 -23.52 23.55
N SER A 18 -1.06 -22.25 23.17
CA SER A 18 -0.13 -21.68 22.21
C SER A 18 1.27 -21.82 22.81
N PRO A 19 2.27 -22.29 22.04
CA PRO A 19 3.65 -22.26 22.51
C PRO A 19 3.97 -20.84 23.03
N PRO A 20 4.88 -20.70 24.01
CA PRO A 20 5.19 -19.39 24.57
C PRO A 20 5.46 -18.43 23.42
N MET A 21 4.58 -17.44 23.26
CA MET A 21 4.67 -16.50 22.15
C MET A 21 6.03 -15.82 22.28
N LEU A 22 6.90 -16.10 21.32
CA LEU A 22 8.22 -15.51 21.30
C LEU A 22 8.01 -13.99 21.28
N GLN A 23 8.47 -13.29 22.33
CA GLN A 23 8.34 -11.85 22.40
C GLN A 23 9.24 -11.23 21.33
N VAL A 24 8.65 -10.92 20.18
CA VAL A 24 9.33 -10.26 19.07
C VAL A 24 9.32 -8.76 19.33
N THR A 25 10.51 -8.18 19.55
CA THR A 25 10.66 -6.73 19.68
C THR A 25 10.90 -6.12 18.31
N TYR A 26 9.97 -5.28 17.85
CA TYR A 26 10.08 -4.59 16.57
C TYR A 26 10.89 -3.29 16.67
N PRO A 27 11.71 -2.96 15.66
CA PRO A 27 12.43 -1.69 15.62
C PRO A 27 11.47 -0.53 15.37
N GLN A 28 11.83 0.69 15.81
CA GLN A 28 10.94 1.87 15.73
C GLN A 28 10.53 2.21 14.29
N VAL A 29 11.36 1.88 13.30
CA VAL A 29 11.06 2.10 11.87
C VAL A 29 9.77 1.42 11.43
N VAL A 30 9.38 0.30 12.06
CA VAL A 30 8.11 -0.40 11.83
C VAL A 30 6.91 0.50 12.13
N LYS A 31 7.03 1.42 13.11
CA LYS A 31 5.96 2.36 13.46
C LYS A 31 5.89 3.57 12.54
N ILE A 32 6.98 3.89 11.84
CA ILE A 32 7.08 5.06 10.95
C ILE A 32 6.56 4.72 9.55
N HIS A 33 6.70 3.48 9.11
CA HIS A 33 6.24 3.06 7.79
C HIS A 33 4.72 3.26 7.56
N PRO A 34 3.80 2.86 8.48
CA PRO A 34 2.36 3.01 8.24
C PRO A 34 1.90 4.46 8.01
N PRO A 35 2.35 5.47 8.78
CA PRO A 35 2.05 6.86 8.44
C PRO A 35 2.45 7.27 7.02
N VAL A 36 3.61 6.83 6.53
CA VAL A 36 4.13 7.19 5.20
C VAL A 36 3.30 6.59 4.08
N VAL A 37 2.79 5.36 4.23
CA VAL A 37 2.04 4.70 3.15
C VAL A 37 0.68 5.33 2.83
N HIS A 38 0.10 6.12 3.75
CA HIS A 38 -1.20 6.76 3.50
C HIS A 38 -1.14 7.69 2.27
N PHE A 39 -0.05 8.45 2.13
CA PHE A 39 0.16 9.33 0.98
C PHE A 39 0.37 8.52 -0.31
N ALA A 40 1.11 7.41 -0.23
CA ALA A 40 1.35 6.52 -1.37
C ALA A 40 0.06 5.86 -1.89
N ILE A 41 -0.94 5.64 -1.03
CA ILE A 41 -2.25 5.11 -1.42
C ILE A 41 -3.15 6.22 -1.98
N VAL A 42 -3.26 7.34 -1.28
CA VAL A 42 -4.26 8.38 -1.61
C VAL A 42 -3.89 9.16 -2.87
N LEU A 43 -2.61 9.49 -3.09
CA LEU A 43 -2.22 10.37 -4.20
C LEU A 43 -2.48 9.77 -5.60
N PRO A 44 -2.16 8.49 -5.90
CA PRO A 44 -2.53 7.88 -7.19
C PRO A 44 -4.05 7.93 -7.46
N ILE A 45 -4.86 7.64 -6.44
CA ILE A 45 -6.33 7.61 -6.54
C ILE A 45 -6.86 9.03 -6.79
N LEU A 46 -6.43 10.01 -5.99
CA LEU A 46 -6.83 11.40 -6.16
C LEU A 46 -6.45 11.93 -7.55
N LEU A 47 -5.24 11.62 -8.01
CA LEU A 47 -4.75 12.04 -9.31
C LEU A 47 -5.50 11.38 -10.46
N PHE A 48 -5.88 10.10 -10.32
CA PHE A 48 -6.77 9.42 -11.26
C PHE A 48 -8.11 10.14 -11.37
N LEU A 49 -8.75 10.45 -10.24
CA LEU A 49 -10.04 11.15 -10.22
C LEU A 49 -9.96 12.54 -10.85
N ILE A 50 -8.89 13.31 -10.56
CA ILE A 50 -8.66 14.62 -11.16
C ILE A 50 -8.55 14.52 -12.68
N GLU A 51 -7.81 13.56 -13.21
CA GLU A 51 -7.61 13.43 -14.66
C GLU A 51 -8.84 12.88 -15.39
N VAL A 52 -9.60 11.98 -14.76
CA VAL A 52 -10.91 11.56 -15.28
C VAL A 52 -11.86 12.75 -15.33
N TYR A 53 -11.93 13.54 -14.25
CA TYR A 53 -12.77 14.74 -14.20
C TYR A 53 -12.41 15.72 -15.32
N LYS A 54 -11.12 15.99 -15.50
CA LYS A 54 -10.61 16.86 -16.58
C LYS A 54 -10.96 16.33 -17.98
N LEU A 55 -10.81 15.03 -18.19
CA LEU A 55 -11.20 14.37 -19.44
C LEU A 55 -12.69 14.57 -19.74
N LEU A 56 -13.56 14.42 -18.74
CA LEU A 56 -14.99 14.62 -18.87
C LEU A 56 -15.37 16.08 -19.14
N ARG A 57 -14.58 17.04 -18.63
CA ARG A 57 -14.78 18.49 -18.87
C ARG A 57 -14.15 19.00 -20.17
N GLY A 58 -13.35 18.18 -20.87
CA GLY A 58 -12.55 18.63 -22.01
C GLY A 58 -11.42 19.59 -21.62
N GLU A 59 -11.07 19.65 -20.33
CA GLU A 59 -10.04 20.54 -19.80
C GLU A 59 -8.67 19.85 -19.86
N GLU A 60 -7.88 20.18 -20.87
CA GLU A 60 -6.60 19.49 -21.03
C GLU A 60 -5.43 20.19 -20.30
N LYS A 61 -5.56 21.47 -19.93
CA LYS A 61 -4.44 22.32 -19.46
C LYS A 61 -4.49 22.51 -17.94
N GLY A 62 -3.43 22.12 -17.24
CA GLY A 62 -3.25 22.40 -15.81
C GLY A 62 -1.93 21.88 -15.28
N GLY A 63 -1.07 22.78 -14.76
CA GLY A 63 0.23 22.43 -14.18
C GLY A 63 0.12 21.65 -12.86
N VAL A 64 -1.02 21.78 -12.16
CA VAL A 64 -1.32 21.09 -10.89
C VAL A 64 -1.16 19.58 -11.03
N SER A 65 -1.63 18.98 -12.13
CA SER A 65 -1.51 17.55 -12.36
C SER A 65 -0.05 17.06 -12.32
N LEU A 66 0.89 17.80 -12.93
CA LEU A 66 2.29 17.40 -12.96
C LEU A 66 2.92 17.48 -11.56
N LEU A 67 2.61 18.54 -10.81
CA LEU A 67 3.07 18.68 -9.43
C LEU A 67 2.56 17.52 -8.55
N VAL A 68 1.27 17.18 -8.67
CA VAL A 68 0.68 16.06 -7.93
C VAL A 68 1.27 14.72 -8.39
N SER A 69 1.58 14.54 -9.68
CA SER A 69 2.33 13.34 -10.15
C SER A 69 3.70 13.22 -9.50
N LEU A 70 4.43 14.32 -9.34
CA LEU A 70 5.74 14.32 -8.67
C LEU A 70 5.61 13.96 -7.19
N LEU A 71 4.64 14.57 -6.49
CA LEU A 71 4.37 14.24 -5.08
C LEU A 71 3.94 12.78 -4.89
N MET A 72 3.17 12.24 -5.84
CA MET A 72 2.77 10.84 -5.87
C MET A 72 4.02 9.94 -5.95
N VAL A 73 4.92 10.18 -6.91
CA VAL A 73 6.16 9.39 -7.05
C VAL A 73 7.01 9.48 -5.79
N ILE A 74 7.20 10.68 -5.22
CA ILE A 74 7.98 10.87 -3.98
C ILE A 74 7.35 10.08 -2.83
N SER A 75 6.03 10.07 -2.73
CA SER A 75 5.31 9.36 -1.67
C SER A 75 5.43 7.84 -1.83
N VAL A 76 5.25 7.32 -3.05
CA VAL A 76 5.42 5.89 -3.35
C VAL A 76 6.89 5.45 -3.13
N ALA A 77 7.86 6.28 -3.54
CA ALA A 77 9.28 6.03 -3.28
C ALA A 77 9.59 5.98 -1.78
N SER A 78 9.04 6.92 -1.01
CA SER A 78 9.23 6.97 0.45
C SER A 78 8.60 5.76 1.14
N ALA A 79 7.42 5.33 0.69
CA ALA A 79 6.78 4.11 1.16
C ALA A 79 7.60 2.85 0.84
N ALA A 80 8.11 2.73 -0.39
CA ALA A 80 8.95 1.61 -0.81
C ALA A 80 10.28 1.58 -0.01
N LEU A 81 10.94 2.73 0.16
CA LEU A 81 12.19 2.82 0.92
C LEU A 81 12.00 2.45 2.38
N THR A 82 10.99 3.02 3.04
CA THR A 82 10.71 2.70 4.45
C THR A 82 10.27 1.24 4.62
N GLY A 83 9.51 0.69 3.66
CA GLY A 83 9.11 -0.71 3.64
C GLY A 83 10.30 -1.67 3.48
N TRP A 84 11.24 -1.37 2.58
CA TRP A 84 12.48 -2.11 2.40
C TRP A 84 13.33 -2.10 3.68
N VAL A 85 13.51 -0.92 4.29
CA VAL A 85 14.24 -0.81 5.58
C VAL A 85 13.55 -1.60 6.68
N VAL A 86 12.21 -1.64 6.72
CA VAL A 86 11.47 -2.49 7.67
C VAL A 86 11.73 -3.97 7.36
N HIS A 87 11.63 -4.39 6.10
CA HIS A 87 11.80 -5.77 5.66
C HIS A 87 13.14 -6.36 6.11
N GLU A 88 14.25 -5.70 5.78
CA GLU A 88 15.62 -6.08 6.17
C GLU A 88 15.80 -6.26 7.68
N ARG A 89 15.00 -5.55 8.48
CA ARG A 89 15.08 -5.61 9.95
C ARG A 89 14.21 -6.71 10.56
N ILE A 90 13.26 -7.25 9.80
CA ILE A 90 12.25 -8.18 10.32
C ILE A 90 12.20 -9.53 9.58
N GLU A 91 12.87 -9.65 8.43
CA GLU A 91 12.85 -10.87 7.61
C GLU A 91 13.43 -12.10 8.34
N SER A 92 14.39 -11.90 9.24
CA SER A 92 15.00 -12.97 10.04
C SER A 92 14.21 -13.33 11.30
N LEU A 93 13.09 -12.65 11.56
CA LEU A 93 12.26 -12.96 12.72
C LEU A 93 11.54 -14.30 12.50
N PRO A 94 11.37 -15.11 13.55
CA PRO A 94 10.71 -16.40 13.45
C PRO A 94 9.20 -16.21 13.25
N ILE A 95 8.80 -16.10 11.99
CA ILE A 95 7.41 -16.03 11.52
C ILE A 95 7.07 -17.30 10.73
N THR A 96 5.78 -17.57 10.55
CA THR A 96 5.31 -18.71 9.72
C THR A 96 5.72 -18.51 8.26
N ALA A 97 5.98 -19.60 7.53
CA ALA A 97 6.35 -19.56 6.11
C ALA A 97 5.34 -18.79 5.25
N GLU A 98 4.05 -18.88 5.57
CA GLU A 98 2.98 -18.14 4.88
C GLU A 98 3.08 -16.62 5.12
N ALA A 99 3.48 -16.21 6.32
CA ALA A 99 3.70 -14.80 6.66
C ALA A 99 4.93 -14.24 5.96
N GLU A 100 6.02 -15.01 5.92
CA GLU A 100 7.25 -14.68 5.20
C GLU A 100 7.00 -14.52 3.69
N ALA A 101 6.24 -15.43 3.09
CA ALA A 101 5.86 -15.33 1.69
C ALA A 101 5.04 -14.06 1.39
N VAL A 102 4.10 -13.69 2.26
CA VAL A 102 3.33 -12.44 2.13
C VAL A 102 4.23 -11.23 2.35
N LEU A 103 5.19 -11.29 3.26
CA LEU A 103 6.13 -10.21 3.56
C LEU A 103 7.03 -9.91 2.35
N HIS A 104 7.65 -10.92 1.74
CA HIS A 104 8.44 -10.75 0.52
C HIS A 104 7.59 -10.29 -0.67
N LEU A 105 6.36 -10.81 -0.81
CA LEU A 105 5.46 -10.34 -1.86
C LEU A 105 5.11 -8.85 -1.69
N HIS A 106 4.81 -8.43 -0.45
CA HIS A 106 4.51 -7.05 -0.12
C HIS A 106 5.69 -6.12 -0.44
N GLU A 107 6.91 -6.50 -0.06
CA GLU A 107 8.12 -5.73 -0.38
C GLU A 107 8.35 -5.62 -1.90
N ARG A 108 8.40 -6.76 -2.62
CA ARG A 108 8.64 -6.80 -4.06
C ARG A 108 7.59 -6.02 -4.84
N LEU A 109 6.33 -6.12 -4.44
CA LEU A 109 5.24 -5.35 -5.05
C LEU A 109 5.42 -3.85 -4.78
N GLY A 110 5.80 -3.45 -3.56
CA GLY A 110 6.10 -2.05 -3.24
C GLY A 110 7.16 -1.44 -4.13
N ILE A 111 8.28 -2.15 -4.34
CA ILE A 111 9.37 -1.73 -5.25
C ILE A 111 8.87 -1.68 -6.70
N THR A 112 8.10 -2.68 -7.14
CA THR A 112 7.52 -2.73 -8.48
C THR A 112 6.59 -1.54 -8.73
N LEU A 113 5.74 -1.18 -7.75
CA LEU A 113 4.83 -0.04 -7.84
C LEU A 113 5.59 1.29 -7.87
N PHE A 114 6.72 1.40 -7.16
CA PHE A 114 7.60 2.56 -7.29
C PHE A 114 8.14 2.71 -8.71
N VAL A 115 8.72 1.65 -9.29
CA VAL A 115 9.23 1.69 -10.68
C VAL A 115 8.09 2.00 -11.66
N PHE A 116 6.91 1.41 -11.46
CA PHE A 116 5.73 1.68 -12.28
C PHE A 116 5.27 3.13 -12.15
N SER A 117 5.36 3.75 -10.96
CA SER A 117 5.03 5.16 -10.76
C SER A 117 5.93 6.11 -11.57
N LEU A 118 7.21 5.76 -11.75
CA LEU A 118 8.13 6.50 -12.62
C LEU A 118 7.70 6.44 -14.08
N LEU A 119 7.29 5.26 -14.56
CA LEU A 119 6.72 5.10 -15.90
C LEU A 119 5.47 5.97 -16.07
N VAL A 120 4.55 5.96 -15.10
CA VAL A 120 3.34 6.79 -15.11
C VAL A 120 3.69 8.28 -15.15
N LEU A 121 4.70 8.74 -14.39
CA LEU A 121 5.20 10.11 -14.46
C LEU A 121 5.78 10.44 -15.84
N THR A 122 6.54 9.52 -16.46
CA THR A 122 7.05 9.71 -17.81
C THR A 122 5.90 9.88 -18.82
N LEU A 123 4.84 9.07 -18.72
CA LEU A 123 3.65 9.24 -19.56
C LEU A 123 3.00 10.62 -19.37
N LYS A 124 2.97 11.14 -18.13
CA LYS A 124 2.52 12.51 -17.89
C LYS A 124 3.38 13.54 -18.61
N VAL A 125 4.71 13.45 -18.49
CA VAL A 125 5.64 14.36 -19.16
C VAL A 125 5.49 14.27 -20.69
N MET A 126 5.35 13.06 -21.24
CA MET A 126 5.11 12.86 -22.67
C MET A 126 3.79 13.48 -23.12
N SER A 127 2.72 13.37 -22.33
CA SER A 127 1.43 13.98 -22.66
C SER A 127 1.49 15.51 -22.79
N LEU A 128 2.47 16.15 -22.16
CA LEU A 128 2.69 17.61 -22.26
C LEU A 128 3.51 18.01 -23.50
N LYS A 129 4.23 17.08 -24.13
CA LYS A 129 5.17 17.36 -25.22
C LYS A 129 4.76 16.78 -26.58
N ILE A 130 4.18 15.58 -26.61
CA ILE A 130 3.98 14.75 -27.82
C ILE A 130 2.56 14.14 -27.79
N SER A 131 1.89 14.04 -28.95
CA SER A 131 0.61 13.32 -29.16
C SER A 131 -0.31 13.31 -27.92
N ARG A 132 -0.72 14.52 -27.52
CA ARG A 132 -1.30 14.82 -26.22
C ARG A 132 -2.42 13.86 -25.79
N ARG A 133 -3.33 13.54 -26.71
CA ARG A 133 -4.48 12.68 -26.43
C ARG A 133 -4.09 11.23 -26.15
N PHE A 134 -3.21 10.64 -26.94
CA PHE A 134 -2.77 9.26 -26.77
C PHE A 134 -2.05 9.05 -25.43
N PHE A 135 -1.05 9.88 -25.14
CA PHE A 135 -0.30 9.79 -23.88
C PHE A 135 -1.15 10.17 -22.67
N SER A 136 -2.14 11.06 -22.80
CA SER A 136 -3.09 11.36 -21.70
C SER A 136 -3.94 10.14 -21.36
N LEU A 137 -4.42 9.39 -22.36
CA LEU A 137 -5.17 8.15 -22.12
C LEU A 137 -4.30 7.07 -21.49
N LEU A 138 -3.06 6.87 -21.98
CA LEU A 138 -2.12 5.94 -21.36
C LEU A 138 -1.77 6.33 -19.92
N TYR A 139 -1.62 7.62 -19.66
CA TYR A 139 -1.38 8.14 -18.31
C TYR A 139 -2.58 7.85 -17.38
N ILE A 140 -3.81 8.10 -17.81
CA ILE A 140 -5.02 7.78 -17.04
C ILE A 140 -5.13 6.27 -16.78
N LEU A 141 -4.86 5.43 -17.79
CA LEU A 141 -4.82 3.98 -17.62
C LEU A 141 -3.74 3.55 -16.63
N GLY A 142 -2.55 4.15 -16.72
CA GLY A 142 -1.45 3.91 -15.78
C GLY A 142 -1.82 4.29 -14.35
N LEU A 143 -2.51 5.41 -14.13
CA LEU A 143 -3.02 5.82 -12.83
C LEU A 143 -4.07 4.85 -12.28
N LEU A 144 -4.96 4.33 -13.13
CA LEU A 144 -5.94 3.32 -12.74
C LEU A 144 -5.26 2.04 -12.25
N LEU A 145 -4.29 1.53 -13.03
CA LEU A 145 -3.52 0.33 -12.67
C LEU A 145 -2.70 0.56 -11.40
N LEU A 146 -2.06 1.72 -11.27
CA LEU A 146 -1.28 2.08 -10.09
C LEU A 146 -2.17 2.17 -8.86
N SER A 147 -3.36 2.76 -8.98
CA SER A 147 -4.36 2.84 -7.92
C SER A 147 -4.81 1.46 -7.45
N GLY A 148 -5.12 0.55 -8.38
CA GLY A 148 -5.43 -0.84 -8.05
C GLY A 148 -4.26 -1.55 -7.35
N GLY A 149 -3.04 -1.32 -7.86
CA GLY A 149 -1.81 -1.87 -7.28
C GLY A 149 -1.55 -1.42 -5.84
N VAL A 150 -1.66 -0.12 -5.54
CA VAL A 150 -1.45 0.40 -4.17
C VAL A 150 -2.57 -0.01 -3.21
N LEU A 151 -3.80 -0.22 -3.69
CA LEU A 151 -4.87 -0.80 -2.88
C LEU A 151 -4.56 -2.25 -2.51
N TYR A 152 -4.08 -3.05 -3.47
CA TYR A 152 -3.64 -4.41 -3.21
C TYR A 152 -2.40 -4.47 -2.29
N GLN A 153 -1.47 -3.53 -2.43
CA GLN A 153 -0.35 -3.34 -1.50
C GLN A 153 -0.84 -3.11 -0.07
N GLY A 154 -1.86 -2.26 0.10
CA GLY A 154 -2.51 -2.02 1.39
C GLY A 154 -3.20 -3.27 1.96
N TYR A 155 -3.86 -4.07 1.11
CA TYR A 155 -4.42 -5.37 1.51
C TYR A 155 -3.34 -6.33 2.04
N LEU A 156 -2.20 -6.47 1.34
CA LEU A 156 -1.09 -7.31 1.80
C LEU A 156 -0.51 -6.81 3.13
N GLY A 157 -0.34 -5.50 3.29
CA GLY A 157 0.08 -4.90 4.55
C GLY A 157 -0.90 -5.17 5.69
N GLY A 158 -2.21 -5.10 5.41
CA GLY A 158 -3.26 -5.46 6.35
C GLY A 158 -3.20 -6.94 6.74
N ARG A 159 -2.94 -7.86 5.81
CA ARG A 159 -2.77 -9.29 6.14
C ARG A 159 -1.58 -9.52 7.07
N LEU A 160 -0.45 -8.89 6.81
CA LEU A 160 0.74 -8.99 7.68
C LEU A 160 0.40 -8.63 9.13
N VAL A 161 -0.28 -7.50 9.32
CA VAL A 161 -0.65 -6.99 10.65
C VAL A 161 -1.76 -7.80 11.30
N TYR A 162 -2.89 -8.01 10.61
CA TYR A 162 -4.11 -8.54 11.23
C TYR A 162 -4.22 -10.06 11.22
N GLN A 163 -3.59 -10.75 10.26
CA GLN A 163 -3.65 -12.21 10.17
C GLN A 163 -2.41 -12.86 10.78
N TYR A 164 -1.25 -12.24 10.62
CA TYR A 164 0.04 -12.82 11.02
C TYR A 164 0.73 -12.07 12.17
N SER A 165 0.13 -11.00 12.69
CA SER A 165 0.70 -10.17 13.77
C SER A 165 2.09 -9.60 13.48
N VAL A 166 2.49 -9.53 12.21
CA VAL A 166 3.78 -8.99 11.78
C VAL A 166 3.75 -7.47 11.96
N GLY A 167 4.70 -6.96 12.72
CA GLY A 167 4.84 -5.53 13.02
C GLY A 167 4.04 -5.05 14.24
N VAL A 168 3.40 -5.97 14.97
CA VAL A 168 2.69 -5.68 16.22
C VAL A 168 3.32 -6.48 17.35
N PRO A 169 3.72 -5.86 18.48
CA PRO A 169 4.21 -6.61 19.63
C PRO A 169 3.16 -7.61 20.11
N VAL A 170 3.49 -8.91 20.08
CA VAL A 170 2.64 -9.96 20.63
C VAL A 170 3.12 -10.25 22.06
N GLY A 171 2.33 -9.87 23.06
CA GLY A 171 2.58 -10.20 24.47
C GLY A 171 2.97 -9.06 25.41
N GLY A 172 2.32 -7.90 25.33
CA GLY A 172 2.46 -6.81 26.32
C GLY A 172 1.13 -6.37 26.91
N ARG A 173 0.86 -6.79 28.15
CA ARG A 173 0.18 -5.97 29.16
C ARG A 173 1.21 -5.58 30.20
#